data_AF-A0AAN4NSU5-F1
#
_entry.id   AF-A0AAN4NSU5-F1
#
_cell.length_a   1.000
_cell.length_b   1.000
_cell.length_c   1.000
_cell.angle_alpha   90.00
_cell.angle_beta   90.00
_cell.angle_gamma   90.00
#
_symmetry.space_group_name_H-M   'P 1'
#
loop_
_entity.id
_entity.type
_entity.pdbx_description
1 polymer ?
#
loop_
_entity_poly.entity_id
_entity_poly.type
_entity_poly.pdbx_seq_one_letter_code
_entity_poly.pdbx_strand_id
1 'polypeptide(L)'
;MHRIDTKTAQKDKFGAGKNGFTRGNPKTGTPATDLDDDYFDMLQEELCSVVEASGASLEKGRHDQLLTALRALLLSRKNPFGDIKSDGTVKTALENLGLKEAANGVSVVGTSRNARMNIASASATATFNADELIVETALGGAQYRLANLNLSVNIATTGAGGMDTGTVPANGFVGLYVIYNPTTSTAALLAVNASSAVVPEVYGGANMPSGYTASALVGVLPTSSSQFAQCVLAGRSVSILDSTILTGNGAPGALAALTITSIPLNTNIIEMTATASLISVDTTGVFVISPSSALIGSRRVTVGASGTGGTVSTTSYVKCPVFGNTRQIYWQAQLASVSYNLVLMGYEF
;
A
#
# COMPACT_ATOMS: atom_id res chain seq x y z
N MET A 1 22.17 -29.96 -44.53
CA MET A 1 23.41 -30.37 -45.23
C MET A 1 23.43 -31.84 -45.64
N HIS A 2 23.75 -32.14 -46.91
CA HIS A 2 24.08 -33.50 -47.36
C HIS A 2 25.60 -33.72 -47.41
N ARG A 3 26.03 -34.97 -47.64
CA ARG A 3 27.44 -35.31 -47.85
C ARG A 3 27.73 -35.42 -49.34
N ILE A 4 29.01 -35.25 -49.71
CA ILE A 4 29.46 -35.50 -51.09
C ILE A 4 29.14 -36.93 -51.50
N ASP A 5 28.46 -37.09 -52.62
CA ASP A 5 27.92 -38.35 -53.12
C ASP A 5 28.17 -38.57 -54.62
N THR A 6 29.11 -37.81 -55.19
CA THR A 6 29.67 -38.09 -56.52
C THR A 6 30.21 -39.51 -56.63
N LYS A 7 30.29 -40.04 -57.86
CA LYS A 7 30.75 -41.41 -58.14
C LYS A 7 32.15 -41.71 -57.60
N THR A 8 32.97 -40.68 -57.42
CA THR A 8 34.36 -40.75 -56.93
C THR A 8 34.48 -40.34 -55.45
N ALA A 9 33.37 -40.07 -54.77
CA ALA A 9 33.34 -39.89 -53.33
C ALA A 9 33.84 -41.18 -52.63
N GLN A 10 34.63 -41.02 -51.58
CA GLN A 10 35.09 -42.15 -50.79
C GLN A 10 33.91 -42.71 -50.00
N LYS A 11 33.40 -43.86 -50.44
CA LYS A 11 32.30 -44.55 -49.79
C LYS A 11 32.63 -44.85 -48.33
N ASP A 12 31.66 -44.59 -47.45
CA ASP A 12 31.69 -44.94 -46.03
C ASP A 12 32.93 -44.44 -45.24
N LYS A 13 33.58 -43.36 -45.69
CA LYS A 13 34.77 -42.79 -45.05
C LYS A 13 34.60 -42.54 -43.55
N PHE A 14 33.40 -42.15 -43.12
CA PHE A 14 33.07 -41.87 -41.72
C PHE A 14 32.10 -42.89 -41.09
N GLY A 15 31.93 -44.06 -41.71
CA GLY A 15 30.97 -45.11 -41.32
C GLY A 15 29.91 -45.38 -42.40
N ALA A 16 29.06 -46.40 -42.19
CA ALA A 16 28.08 -46.83 -43.19
C ALA A 16 27.13 -45.69 -43.60
N GLY A 17 26.99 -45.45 -44.92
CA GLY A 17 26.25 -44.36 -45.54
C GLY A 17 26.91 -42.98 -45.39
N LYS A 18 28.17 -42.91 -44.94
CA LYS A 18 28.85 -41.64 -44.62
C LYS A 18 30.05 -41.40 -45.54
N ASN A 19 29.74 -41.11 -46.80
CA ASN A 19 30.73 -40.79 -47.82
C ASN A 19 31.55 -39.52 -47.47
N GLY A 20 32.75 -39.39 -48.03
CA GLY A 20 33.58 -38.21 -47.82
C GLY A 20 34.63 -38.00 -48.92
N PHE A 21 35.35 -36.88 -48.83
CA PHE A 21 36.38 -36.52 -49.81
C PHE A 21 37.61 -37.41 -49.73
N THR A 22 38.19 -37.79 -50.86
CA THR A 22 39.52 -38.38 -50.98
C THR A 22 40.36 -37.63 -52.01
N ARG A 23 41.67 -37.54 -51.75
CA ARG A 23 42.65 -36.99 -52.70
C ARG A 23 42.97 -37.95 -53.86
N GLY A 24 42.35 -39.13 -53.87
CA GLY A 24 42.69 -40.22 -54.77
C GLY A 24 44.02 -40.89 -54.40
N ASN A 25 44.37 -41.94 -55.14
CA ASN A 25 45.64 -42.62 -55.04
C ASN A 25 46.01 -43.21 -56.43
N PRO A 26 46.94 -42.56 -57.15
CA PRO A 26 47.37 -43.03 -58.46
C PRO A 26 47.96 -44.44 -58.45
N LYS A 27 48.56 -44.89 -57.34
CA LYS A 27 49.15 -46.24 -57.22
C LYS A 27 48.09 -47.34 -57.15
N THR A 28 46.89 -47.03 -56.67
CA THR A 28 45.78 -47.99 -56.54
C THR A 28 44.65 -47.71 -57.53
N GLY A 29 44.85 -46.79 -58.48
CA GLY A 29 43.84 -46.40 -59.47
C GLY A 29 42.62 -45.70 -58.87
N THR A 30 42.69 -45.22 -57.63
CA THR A 30 41.56 -44.55 -56.98
C THR A 30 41.51 -43.09 -57.42
N PRO A 31 40.46 -42.62 -58.11
CA PRO A 31 40.32 -41.21 -58.49
C PRO A 31 40.17 -40.32 -57.25
N ALA A 32 40.52 -39.04 -57.38
CA ALA A 32 40.14 -38.03 -56.40
C ALA A 32 38.63 -37.81 -56.43
N THR A 33 38.06 -37.32 -55.34
CA THR A 33 36.63 -36.99 -55.28
C THR A 33 36.33 -35.81 -56.18
N ASP A 34 35.43 -36.03 -57.13
CA ASP A 34 34.87 -35.00 -57.97
C ASP A 34 33.98 -34.09 -57.12
N LEU A 35 34.11 -32.80 -57.37
CA LEU A 35 33.32 -31.75 -56.78
C LEU A 35 32.10 -31.51 -57.67
N ASP A 36 30.90 -31.48 -57.09
CA ASP A 36 29.64 -31.20 -57.78
C ASP A 36 28.98 -29.92 -57.27
N ASP A 37 28.14 -29.35 -58.12
CA ASP A 37 27.35 -28.15 -57.84
C ASP A 37 26.41 -28.37 -56.66
N ASP A 38 25.68 -29.49 -56.61
CA ASP A 38 24.73 -29.79 -55.54
C ASP A 38 25.34 -29.64 -54.13
N TYR A 39 26.56 -30.14 -53.91
CA TYR A 39 27.25 -30.02 -52.62
C TYR A 39 27.67 -28.59 -52.29
N PHE A 40 28.20 -27.85 -53.26
CA PHE A 40 28.64 -26.46 -53.03
C PHE A 40 27.48 -25.49 -52.90
N ASP A 41 26.42 -25.68 -53.67
CA ASP A 41 25.18 -24.90 -53.59
C ASP A 41 24.52 -25.10 -52.23
N MET A 42 24.45 -26.33 -51.72
CA MET A 42 23.94 -26.58 -50.38
C MET A 42 24.77 -25.87 -49.29
N LEU A 43 26.10 -25.91 -49.35
CA LEU A 43 26.95 -25.20 -48.40
C LEU A 43 26.76 -23.68 -48.49
N GLN A 44 26.62 -23.16 -49.71
CA GLN A 44 26.34 -21.74 -49.93
C GLN A 44 25.00 -21.37 -49.30
N GLU A 45 23.91 -22.06 -49.62
CA GLU A 45 22.57 -21.75 -49.15
C GLU A 45 22.43 -21.89 -47.63
N GLU A 46 23.10 -22.87 -47.00
CA GLU A 46 23.11 -22.99 -45.52
C GLU A 46 23.80 -21.80 -44.85
N LEU A 47 24.93 -21.33 -45.40
CA LEU A 47 25.62 -20.15 -44.87
C LEU A 47 24.87 -18.85 -45.18
N CYS A 48 24.30 -18.73 -46.38
CA CYS A 48 23.47 -17.61 -46.81
C CYS A 48 22.21 -17.50 -45.95
N SER A 49 21.52 -18.61 -45.69
CA SER A 49 20.33 -18.67 -44.84
C SER A 49 20.60 -18.15 -43.42
N VAL A 50 21.78 -18.45 -42.84
CA VAL A 50 22.15 -17.90 -41.52
C VAL A 50 22.30 -16.38 -41.56
N VAL A 51 22.85 -15.83 -42.64
CA VAL A 51 22.97 -14.37 -42.82
C VAL A 51 21.61 -13.72 -43.00
N GLU A 52 20.76 -14.28 -43.85
CA GLU A 52 19.43 -13.75 -44.12
C GLU A 52 18.51 -13.85 -42.89
N ALA A 53 18.62 -14.93 -42.10
CA ALA A 53 17.90 -15.08 -40.84
C ALA A 53 18.25 -14.01 -39.80
N SER A 54 19.43 -13.38 -39.91
CA SER A 54 19.78 -12.21 -39.09
C SER A 54 19.14 -10.89 -39.57
N GLY A 55 18.42 -10.91 -40.69
CA GLY A 55 17.81 -9.73 -41.33
C GLY A 55 18.75 -8.96 -42.26
N ALA A 56 19.98 -9.44 -42.47
CA ALA A 56 20.95 -8.82 -43.37
C ALA A 56 20.77 -9.34 -44.82
N SER A 57 21.01 -8.46 -45.79
CA SER A 57 21.08 -8.86 -47.21
C SER A 57 22.47 -9.40 -47.56
N LEU A 58 22.52 -10.35 -48.50
CA LEU A 58 23.76 -10.93 -48.99
C LEU A 58 24.53 -9.95 -49.89
N GLU A 59 25.82 -9.76 -49.60
CA GLU A 59 26.70 -8.83 -50.31
C GLU A 59 27.95 -9.53 -50.83
N LYS A 60 28.09 -9.67 -52.15
CA LYS A 60 29.21 -10.38 -52.80
C LYS A 60 30.61 -9.89 -52.37
N GLY A 61 30.76 -8.59 -52.11
CA GLY A 61 32.05 -7.98 -51.74
C GLY A 61 32.41 -8.07 -50.26
N ARG A 62 31.55 -8.65 -49.42
CA ARG A 62 31.68 -8.61 -47.96
C ARG A 62 31.97 -10.00 -47.40
N HIS A 63 33.08 -10.12 -46.67
CA HIS A 63 33.60 -11.41 -46.20
C HIS A 63 33.41 -11.66 -44.69
N ASP A 64 32.65 -10.82 -43.99
CA ASP A 64 32.36 -10.94 -42.55
C ASP A 64 30.85 -11.14 -42.24
N GLN A 65 30.07 -11.48 -43.27
CA GLN A 65 28.61 -11.56 -43.19
C GLN A 65 28.15 -12.61 -42.16
N LEU A 66 28.72 -13.81 -42.22
CA LEU A 66 28.41 -14.89 -41.27
C LEU A 66 28.76 -14.50 -39.83
N LEU A 67 29.93 -13.88 -39.62
CA LEU A 67 30.35 -13.41 -38.29
C LEU A 67 29.40 -12.33 -37.75
N THR A 68 28.95 -11.42 -38.62
CA THR A 68 27.98 -10.38 -38.28
C THR A 68 26.64 -11.00 -37.90
N ALA A 69 26.16 -11.96 -38.70
CA ALA A 69 24.90 -12.66 -38.46
C ALA A 69 24.93 -13.44 -37.15
N LEU A 70 26.00 -14.18 -36.86
CA LEU A 70 26.15 -14.91 -35.60
C LEU A 70 26.14 -13.96 -34.38
N ARG A 71 26.77 -12.79 -34.47
CA ARG A 71 26.72 -11.78 -33.38
C ARG A 71 25.31 -11.25 -33.15
N ALA A 72 24.53 -11.05 -34.21
CA ALA A 72 23.14 -10.63 -34.12
C ALA A 72 22.24 -11.73 -33.55
N LEU A 73 22.41 -12.98 -34.01
CA LEU A 73 21.57 -14.11 -33.65
C LEU A 73 21.86 -14.66 -32.24
N LEU A 74 23.11 -14.63 -31.77
CA LEU A 74 23.55 -15.35 -30.56
C LEU A 74 23.78 -14.47 -29.33
N LEU A 75 23.03 -13.36 -29.17
CA LEU A 75 22.99 -12.60 -27.90
C LEU A 75 24.35 -12.04 -27.42
N SER A 76 25.11 -11.40 -28.32
CA SER A 76 25.98 -10.27 -27.92
C SER A 76 25.26 -8.97 -28.23
N ARG A 77 24.07 -8.80 -27.63
CA ARG A 77 23.36 -7.52 -27.72
C ARG A 77 24.16 -6.52 -26.90
N LYS A 78 24.59 -5.43 -27.54
CA LYS A 78 25.37 -4.37 -26.90
C LYS A 78 24.59 -3.72 -25.74
N ASN A 79 23.26 -3.71 -25.83
CA ASN A 79 22.35 -3.14 -24.83
C ASN A 79 21.16 -4.07 -24.55
N PRO A 80 21.36 -5.22 -23.89
CA PRO A 80 20.30 -6.22 -23.70
C PRO A 80 19.03 -5.65 -23.07
N PHE A 81 19.16 -4.69 -22.14
CA PHE A 81 18.02 -4.01 -21.52
C PHE A 81 17.34 -2.96 -22.42
N GLY A 82 18.08 -2.32 -23.33
CA GLY A 82 17.53 -1.35 -24.27
C GLY A 82 16.70 -2.00 -25.38
N ASP A 83 17.11 -3.20 -25.82
CA ASP A 83 16.51 -3.91 -26.94
C ASP A 83 15.20 -4.65 -26.58
N ILE A 84 14.89 -4.82 -25.29
CA ILE A 84 13.66 -5.47 -24.80
C ILE A 84 12.39 -4.74 -25.27
N LYS A 85 12.47 -3.41 -25.47
CA LYS A 85 11.34 -2.62 -25.97
C LYS A 85 10.97 -3.00 -27.42
N SER A 86 11.97 -3.27 -28.26
CA SER A 86 11.76 -3.71 -29.64
C SER A 86 11.35 -5.18 -29.76
N ASP A 87 11.70 -6.02 -28.78
CA ASP A 87 11.35 -7.44 -28.79
C ASP A 87 9.86 -7.72 -28.50
N GLY A 88 9.11 -6.73 -28.00
CA GLY A 88 7.72 -6.91 -27.58
C GLY A 88 7.54 -7.76 -26.31
N THR A 89 8.64 -8.09 -25.61
CA THR A 89 8.66 -8.97 -24.42
C THR A 89 8.76 -8.22 -23.09
N VAL A 90 8.54 -6.89 -23.10
CA VAL A 90 8.65 -6.00 -21.94
C VAL A 90 7.89 -6.55 -20.72
N LYS A 91 6.67 -7.06 -20.91
CA LYS A 91 5.85 -7.60 -19.82
C LYS A 91 6.53 -8.76 -19.10
N THR A 92 7.04 -9.73 -19.85
CA THR A 92 7.75 -10.91 -19.32
C THR A 92 9.07 -10.51 -18.66
N ALA A 93 9.80 -9.54 -19.24
CA ALA A 93 11.02 -9.03 -18.64
C ALA A 93 10.76 -8.37 -17.26
N LEU A 94 9.72 -7.54 -17.16
CA LEU A 94 9.31 -6.92 -15.89
C LEU A 94 8.89 -7.96 -14.84
N GLU A 95 8.19 -9.02 -15.27
CA GLU A 95 7.80 -10.14 -14.42
C GLU A 95 9.02 -10.90 -13.89
N ASN A 96 9.96 -11.24 -14.75
CA ASN A 96 11.17 -11.98 -14.38
C ASN A 96 12.10 -11.19 -13.44
N LEU A 97 12.16 -9.86 -13.60
CA LEU A 97 12.95 -9.00 -12.74
C LEU A 97 12.32 -8.80 -11.35
N GLY A 98 11.07 -9.22 -11.14
CA GLY A 98 10.38 -9.07 -9.85
C GLY A 98 10.22 -7.60 -9.42
N LEU A 99 10.35 -6.65 -10.35
CA LEU A 99 10.34 -5.22 -10.03
C LEU A 99 8.94 -4.72 -9.65
N LYS A 100 7.88 -5.53 -9.77
CA LYS A 100 6.52 -5.11 -9.35
C LYS A 100 6.48 -4.73 -7.87
N GLU A 101 7.16 -5.48 -7.01
CA GLU A 101 7.26 -5.20 -5.57
C GLU A 101 8.23 -4.04 -5.24
N ALA A 102 9.30 -3.88 -6.03
CA ALA A 102 10.27 -2.80 -5.84
C ALA A 102 9.82 -1.45 -6.43
N ALA A 103 9.05 -1.46 -7.52
CA ALA A 103 8.56 -0.28 -8.23
C ALA A 103 7.31 0.33 -7.57
N ASN A 104 6.50 -0.49 -6.90
CA ASN A 104 5.37 -0.01 -6.11
C ASN A 104 5.78 0.61 -4.77
N GLY A 105 7.06 0.59 -4.39
CA GLY A 105 7.53 1.13 -3.13
C GLY A 105 7.08 0.29 -1.93
N VAL A 106 8.03 -0.05 -1.05
CA VAL A 106 7.70 -0.67 0.24
C VAL A 106 7.14 0.40 1.16
N SER A 107 5.90 0.81 0.95
CA SER A 107 5.23 1.76 1.82
C SER A 107 3.77 1.34 2.00
N VAL A 108 3.19 1.73 3.13
CA VAL A 108 1.82 1.38 3.49
C VAL A 108 0.93 2.58 3.17
N VAL A 109 -0.20 2.36 2.50
CA VAL A 109 -1.23 3.38 2.27
C VAL A 109 -1.51 4.21 3.52
N GLY A 110 -1.68 5.53 3.36
CA GLY A 110 -1.95 6.45 4.46
C GLY A 110 -0.72 6.85 5.28
N THR A 111 0.45 6.24 5.05
CA THR A 111 1.72 6.71 5.63
C THR A 111 2.00 8.13 5.14
N SER A 112 2.31 9.02 6.08
CA SER A 112 2.53 10.44 5.79
C SER A 112 3.65 11.03 6.63
N ARG A 113 4.18 12.18 6.16
CA ARG A 113 5.14 13.01 6.89
C ARG A 113 4.48 14.36 7.21
N ASN A 114 4.49 14.72 8.49
CA ASN A 114 3.93 16.00 8.98
C ASN A 114 2.47 16.23 8.58
N ALA A 115 1.67 15.16 8.47
CA ALA A 115 0.24 15.28 8.22
C ALA A 115 -0.44 16.04 9.37
N ARG A 116 -1.18 17.09 9.04
CA ARG A 116 -1.84 17.97 10.00
C ARG A 116 -3.09 18.62 9.43
N MET A 117 -4.07 18.84 10.30
CA MET A 117 -5.25 19.66 10.03
C MET A 117 -5.71 20.27 11.35
N ASN A 118 -6.13 21.53 11.35
CA ASN A 118 -6.63 22.22 12.53
C ASN A 118 -7.96 22.89 12.22
N ILE A 119 -9.01 22.52 12.96
CA ILE A 119 -10.35 23.07 12.85
C ILE A 119 -10.63 23.82 14.15
N ALA A 120 -10.26 25.11 14.16
CA ALA A 120 -10.27 25.93 15.37
C ALA A 120 -11.68 26.39 15.80
N SER A 121 -12.65 26.42 14.87
CA SER A 121 -14.08 26.57 15.16
C SER A 121 -14.88 25.64 14.25
N ALA A 122 -16.13 25.35 14.61
CA ALA A 122 -17.02 24.63 13.72
C ALA A 122 -17.06 25.30 12.33
N SER A 123 -16.91 24.49 11.28
CA SER A 123 -16.71 24.98 9.92
C SER A 123 -17.11 23.94 8.87
N ALA A 124 -17.71 24.37 7.77
CA ALA A 124 -17.93 23.51 6.60
C ALA A 124 -16.65 23.24 5.81
N THR A 125 -15.59 24.00 6.06
CA THR A 125 -14.31 23.89 5.34
C THR A 125 -13.15 23.55 6.25
N ALA A 126 -12.20 22.76 5.74
CA ALA A 126 -10.95 22.45 6.42
C ALA A 126 -9.81 22.28 5.40
N THR A 127 -8.57 22.41 5.88
CA THR A 127 -7.36 22.25 5.06
C THR A 127 -6.47 21.16 5.62
N PHE A 128 -6.17 20.17 4.80
CA PHE A 128 -5.22 19.10 5.10
C PHE A 128 -3.85 19.46 4.53
N ASN A 129 -2.81 19.36 5.36
CA ASN A 129 -1.43 19.51 4.94
C ASN A 129 -0.63 18.26 5.25
N ALA A 130 0.29 17.89 4.35
CA ALA A 130 1.30 16.87 4.59
C ALA A 130 2.49 17.11 3.66
N ASP A 131 3.71 16.87 4.12
CA ASP A 131 4.90 17.01 3.26
C ASP A 131 4.97 15.85 2.26
N GLU A 132 4.53 14.66 2.69
CA GLU A 132 4.47 13.46 1.87
C GLU A 132 3.27 12.61 2.31
N LEU A 133 2.61 11.95 1.34
CA LEU A 133 1.54 10.99 1.60
C LEU A 133 1.60 9.85 0.58
N ILE A 134 1.38 8.63 1.05
CA ILE A 134 1.23 7.44 0.22
C ILE A 134 -0.25 7.16 -0.03
N VAL A 135 -0.63 7.03 -1.31
CA VAL A 135 -1.97 6.63 -1.76
C VAL A 135 -1.89 5.41 -2.66
N GLU A 136 -2.92 4.56 -2.66
CA GLU A 136 -2.94 3.33 -3.44
C GLU A 136 -4.26 3.15 -4.19
N THR A 137 -4.25 2.41 -5.31
CA THR A 137 -5.47 2.09 -6.07
C THR A 137 -6.37 1.07 -5.38
N ALA A 138 -5.77 0.20 -4.57
CA ALA A 138 -6.37 -0.83 -3.73
C ALA A 138 -5.31 -1.27 -2.72
N LEU A 139 -5.68 -2.02 -1.67
CA LEU A 139 -4.69 -2.61 -0.78
C LEU A 139 -3.75 -3.54 -1.57
N GLY A 140 -2.45 -3.22 -1.58
CA GLY A 140 -1.46 -3.95 -2.40
C GLY A 140 -1.54 -3.63 -3.90
N GLY A 141 -2.27 -2.57 -4.26
CA GLY A 141 -2.40 -2.07 -5.63
C GLY A 141 -1.23 -1.18 -6.05
N ALA A 142 -1.43 -0.42 -7.14
CA ALA A 142 -0.44 0.56 -7.56
C ALA A 142 -0.36 1.70 -6.54
N GLN A 143 0.85 2.08 -6.18
CA GLN A 143 1.13 3.10 -5.18
C GLN A 143 1.60 4.41 -5.83
N TYR A 144 1.23 5.53 -5.21
CA TYR A 144 1.71 6.85 -5.57
C TYR A 144 2.15 7.59 -4.31
N ARG A 145 3.32 8.24 -4.41
CA ARG A 145 3.86 9.12 -3.36
C ARG A 145 3.61 10.57 -3.77
N LEU A 146 2.74 11.22 -3.02
CA LEU A 146 2.39 12.63 -3.22
C LEU A 146 3.28 13.47 -2.32
N ALA A 147 3.66 14.66 -2.77
CA ALA A 147 4.49 15.59 -2.01
C ALA A 147 3.83 16.98 -1.91
N ASN A 148 4.17 17.74 -0.86
CA ASN A 148 3.75 19.12 -0.64
C ASN A 148 2.22 19.32 -0.69
N LEU A 149 1.47 18.47 0.01
CA LEU A 149 0.01 18.53 0.03
C LEU A 149 -0.47 19.76 0.80
N ASN A 150 -1.37 20.50 0.17
CA ASN A 150 -2.17 21.56 0.77
C ASN A 150 -3.54 21.54 0.11
N LEU A 151 -4.43 20.71 0.67
CA LEU A 151 -5.72 20.40 0.06
C LEU A 151 -6.84 20.93 0.93
N SER A 152 -7.75 21.69 0.34
CA SER A 152 -8.96 22.18 1.01
C SER A 152 -10.15 21.27 0.71
N VAL A 153 -11.06 21.16 1.66
CA VAL A 153 -12.35 20.49 1.51
C VAL A 153 -13.47 21.43 1.98
N ASN A 154 -14.61 21.39 1.29
CA ASN A 154 -15.88 21.99 1.68
C ASN A 154 -16.95 20.90 1.71
N ILE A 155 -17.26 20.40 2.91
CA ILE A 155 -18.22 19.30 3.08
C ILE A 155 -19.68 19.72 2.84
N ALA A 156 -19.97 21.02 2.64
CA ALA A 156 -21.29 21.46 2.19
C ALA A 156 -21.53 21.21 0.68
N THR A 157 -20.51 20.77 -0.06
CA THR A 157 -20.59 20.46 -1.49
C THR A 157 -20.35 18.97 -1.74
N THR A 158 -20.70 18.48 -2.93
CA THR A 158 -20.45 17.10 -3.35
C THR A 158 -19.43 17.03 -4.49
N GLY A 159 -18.65 15.94 -4.54
CA GLY A 159 -17.59 15.71 -5.52
C GLY A 159 -16.18 15.95 -4.95
N ALA A 160 -15.20 16.08 -5.84
CA ALA A 160 -13.81 16.33 -5.45
C ALA A 160 -13.70 17.65 -4.66
N GLY A 161 -13.12 17.59 -3.47
CA GLY A 161 -13.09 18.70 -2.52
C GLY A 161 -14.34 18.82 -1.65
N GLY A 162 -15.26 17.85 -1.66
CA GLY A 162 -16.47 17.82 -0.84
C GLY A 162 -16.85 16.42 -0.37
N MET A 163 -18.13 16.20 -0.09
CA MET A 163 -18.72 14.89 0.22
C MET A 163 -18.77 14.02 -1.04
N ASP A 164 -18.57 12.71 -0.90
CA ASP A 164 -18.65 11.76 -2.00
C ASP A 164 -20.09 11.63 -2.53
N THR A 165 -21.05 11.67 -1.61
CA THR A 165 -22.47 11.71 -1.89
C THR A 165 -23.25 12.26 -0.69
N GLY A 166 -24.54 12.53 -0.90
CA GLY A 166 -25.46 12.91 0.18
C GLY A 166 -25.11 14.21 0.88
N THR A 167 -25.51 14.29 2.15
CA THR A 167 -25.30 15.47 3.01
C THR A 167 -24.45 15.09 4.23
N VAL A 168 -23.78 16.08 4.81
CA VAL A 168 -22.98 15.90 6.03
C VAL A 168 -23.88 15.46 7.18
N PRO A 169 -23.46 14.48 8.00
CA PRO A 169 -24.16 14.15 9.23
C PRO A 169 -24.30 15.36 10.15
N ALA A 170 -25.49 15.60 10.68
CA ALA A 170 -25.70 16.68 11.64
C ALA A 170 -24.84 16.49 12.89
N ASN A 171 -24.79 15.26 13.41
CA ASN A 171 -23.86 14.85 14.47
C ASN A 171 -23.38 13.43 14.12
N GLY A 172 -22.06 13.22 14.15
CA GLY A 172 -21.48 11.96 13.71
C GLY A 172 -20.04 12.15 13.24
N PHE A 173 -19.63 11.39 12.23
CA PHE A 173 -18.26 11.41 11.72
C PHE A 173 -18.21 11.42 10.20
N VAL A 174 -17.17 12.04 9.67
CA VAL A 174 -16.79 11.96 8.26
C VAL A 174 -15.39 11.37 8.13
N GLY A 175 -15.25 10.33 7.32
CA GLY A 175 -13.96 9.84 6.84
C GLY A 175 -13.46 10.76 5.74
N LEU A 176 -12.19 11.16 5.81
CA LEU A 176 -11.57 12.06 4.86
C LEU A 176 -10.47 11.31 4.11
N TYR A 177 -10.61 11.24 2.79
CA TYR A 177 -9.65 10.63 1.89
C TYR A 177 -8.89 11.69 1.13
N VAL A 178 -7.59 11.51 0.92
CA VAL A 178 -6.92 12.10 -0.23
C VAL A 178 -7.13 11.17 -1.41
N ILE A 179 -7.67 11.70 -2.50
CA ILE A 179 -7.85 11.01 -3.78
C ILE A 179 -6.83 11.54 -4.80
N TYR A 180 -6.32 10.68 -5.67
CA TYR A 180 -5.31 11.01 -6.66
C TYR A 180 -5.69 10.52 -8.06
N ASN A 181 -5.53 11.42 -9.04
CA ASN A 181 -5.67 11.15 -10.46
C ASN A 181 -4.27 10.99 -11.07
N PRO A 182 -3.83 9.76 -11.40
CA PRO A 182 -2.48 9.53 -11.93
C PRO A 182 -2.30 10.01 -13.37
N THR A 183 -3.38 10.25 -14.11
CA THR A 183 -3.33 10.78 -15.48
C THR A 183 -3.03 12.27 -15.51
N THR A 184 -3.59 13.03 -14.57
CA THR A 184 -3.41 14.49 -14.49
C THR A 184 -2.45 14.94 -13.39
N SER A 185 -1.98 14.01 -12.56
CA SER A 185 -1.15 14.27 -11.37
C SER A 185 -1.81 15.25 -10.40
N THR A 186 -3.15 15.18 -10.27
CA THR A 186 -3.92 16.04 -9.36
C THR A 186 -4.40 15.26 -8.15
N ALA A 187 -4.37 15.91 -6.99
CA ALA A 187 -4.91 15.39 -5.74
C ALA A 187 -6.06 16.27 -5.25
N ALA A 188 -7.04 15.67 -4.59
CA ALA A 188 -8.14 16.36 -3.93
C ALA A 188 -8.50 15.63 -2.64
N LEU A 189 -9.33 16.25 -1.81
CA LEU A 189 -9.97 15.57 -0.68
C LEU A 189 -11.34 15.03 -1.08
N LEU A 190 -11.78 13.95 -0.44
CA LEU A 190 -13.12 13.39 -0.58
C LEU A 190 -13.61 12.95 0.80
N ALA A 191 -14.75 13.48 1.23
CA ALA A 191 -15.35 13.15 2.53
C ALA A 191 -16.45 12.10 2.36
N VAL A 192 -16.58 11.19 3.33
CA VAL A 192 -17.57 10.10 3.33
C VAL A 192 -18.22 10.05 4.70
N ASN A 193 -19.53 9.83 4.79
CA ASN A 193 -20.18 9.63 6.08
C ASN A 193 -19.66 8.34 6.75
N ALA A 194 -19.01 8.49 7.91
CA ALA A 194 -18.40 7.42 8.70
C ALA A 194 -19.14 7.15 10.03
N SER A 195 -20.38 7.64 10.16
CA SER A 195 -21.11 7.61 11.44
C SER A 195 -21.61 6.22 11.84
N SER A 196 -21.83 5.34 10.86
CA SER A 196 -22.50 4.05 11.07
C SER A 196 -21.73 2.84 10.52
N ALA A 197 -20.58 3.07 9.89
CA ALA A 197 -19.73 2.01 9.37
C ALA A 197 -18.25 2.41 9.47
N VAL A 198 -17.39 1.40 9.53
CA VAL A 198 -15.94 1.58 9.43
C VAL A 198 -15.60 1.94 8.00
N VAL A 199 -14.86 3.03 7.81
CA VAL A 199 -14.37 3.42 6.49
C VAL A 199 -13.00 2.78 6.21
N PRO A 200 -12.76 2.17 5.04
CA PRO A 200 -11.50 1.46 4.74
C PRO A 200 -10.30 2.40 4.55
N GLU A 201 -9.06 1.88 4.60
CA GLU A 201 -7.84 2.67 4.35
C GLU A 201 -7.71 3.19 2.91
N VAL A 202 -8.29 2.47 1.94
CA VAL A 202 -8.43 2.90 0.55
C VAL A 202 -9.93 3.05 0.29
N TYR A 203 -10.35 4.18 -0.29
CA TYR A 203 -11.74 4.45 -0.61
C TYR A 203 -12.31 3.36 -1.55
N GLY A 204 -13.48 2.82 -1.19
CA GLY A 204 -14.11 1.69 -1.90
C GLY A 204 -14.66 1.99 -3.30
N GLY A 205 -14.57 3.24 -3.76
CA GLY A 205 -14.77 3.60 -5.17
C GLY A 205 -16.20 3.89 -5.63
N ALA A 206 -17.22 3.66 -4.78
CA ALA A 206 -18.63 3.76 -5.19
C ALA A 206 -19.02 5.12 -5.81
N ASN A 207 -18.48 6.22 -5.28
CA ASN A 207 -18.72 7.59 -5.76
C ASN A 207 -17.40 8.33 -6.07
N MET A 208 -16.37 7.61 -6.53
CA MET A 208 -15.08 8.21 -6.84
C MET A 208 -15.23 9.24 -7.99
N PRO A 209 -14.76 10.50 -7.83
CA PRO A 209 -14.79 11.47 -8.92
C PRO A 209 -14.00 10.98 -10.15
N SER A 210 -14.45 11.36 -11.35
CA SER A 210 -13.88 10.87 -12.60
C SER A 210 -12.37 11.13 -12.71
N GLY A 211 -11.64 10.09 -13.13
CA GLY A 211 -10.17 10.13 -13.31
C GLY A 211 -9.36 9.92 -12.03
N TYR A 212 -9.96 10.00 -10.84
CA TYR A 212 -9.29 9.62 -9.60
C TYR A 212 -9.35 8.10 -9.45
N THR A 213 -8.21 7.47 -9.18
CA THR A 213 -8.12 6.00 -9.12
C THR A 213 -7.35 5.49 -7.90
N ALA A 214 -6.67 6.36 -7.17
CA ALA A 214 -5.96 6.01 -5.95
C ALA A 214 -6.42 6.87 -4.77
N SER A 215 -6.34 6.34 -3.56
CA SER A 215 -6.74 7.07 -2.36
C SER A 215 -6.03 6.59 -1.10
N ALA A 216 -6.10 7.41 -0.05
CA ALA A 216 -5.73 7.03 1.31
C ALA A 216 -6.64 7.75 2.32
N LEU A 217 -7.08 7.02 3.35
CA LEU A 217 -7.74 7.60 4.51
C LEU A 217 -6.73 8.43 5.30
N VAL A 218 -7.02 9.72 5.48
CA VAL A 218 -6.14 10.67 6.18
C VAL A 218 -6.76 11.24 7.45
N GLY A 219 -8.04 10.99 7.70
CA GLY A 219 -8.74 11.46 8.89
C GLY A 219 -10.09 10.80 9.05
N VAL A 220 -10.54 10.61 10.28
CA VAL A 220 -11.96 10.38 10.60
C VAL A 220 -12.36 11.42 11.62
N LEU A 221 -13.11 12.43 11.20
CA LEU A 221 -13.30 13.67 11.94
C LEU A 221 -14.73 13.81 12.45
N PRO A 222 -14.94 14.36 13.66
CA PRO A 222 -16.27 14.58 14.20
C PRO A 222 -17.01 15.69 13.44
N THR A 223 -18.34 15.59 13.42
CA THR A 223 -19.24 16.59 12.86
C THR A 223 -20.23 17.07 13.91
N SER A 224 -20.59 18.35 13.86
CA SER A 224 -21.62 18.96 14.69
C SER A 224 -22.36 20.03 13.89
N SER A 225 -23.69 20.03 13.98
CA SER A 225 -24.58 20.91 13.20
C SER A 225 -24.26 20.91 11.69
N SER A 226 -23.97 19.73 11.13
CA SER A 226 -23.61 19.52 9.71
C SER A 226 -22.34 20.24 9.25
N GLN A 227 -21.42 20.50 10.18
CA GLN A 227 -20.10 21.06 9.95
C GLN A 227 -19.05 20.16 10.58
N PHE A 228 -17.78 20.31 10.22
CA PHE A 228 -16.71 19.74 11.04
C PHE A 228 -16.80 20.35 12.45
N ALA A 229 -16.69 19.50 13.47
CA ALA A 229 -16.54 19.97 14.83
C ALA A 229 -15.08 20.39 15.09
N GLN A 230 -14.84 21.10 16.19
CA GLN A 230 -13.50 21.51 16.58
C GLN A 230 -12.62 20.29 16.88
N CYS A 231 -11.51 20.18 16.15
CA CYS A 231 -10.53 19.12 16.35
C CYS A 231 -9.17 19.49 15.75
N VAL A 232 -8.13 18.81 16.22
CA VAL A 232 -6.79 18.85 15.65
C VAL A 232 -6.42 17.45 15.21
N LEU A 233 -6.02 17.29 13.95
CA LEU A 233 -5.45 16.05 13.43
C LEU A 233 -3.93 16.21 13.29
N ALA A 234 -3.19 15.23 13.79
CA ALA A 234 -1.75 15.10 13.61
C ALA A 234 -1.42 13.63 13.29
N GLY A 235 -0.94 13.36 12.08
CA GLY A 235 -0.78 12.00 11.59
C GLY A 235 -2.12 11.27 11.58
N ARG A 236 -2.25 10.23 12.43
CA ARG A 236 -3.47 9.44 12.61
C ARG A 236 -4.15 9.65 13.97
N SER A 237 -3.73 10.68 14.71
CA SER A 237 -4.33 11.07 15.99
C SER A 237 -5.25 12.27 15.78
N VAL A 238 -6.44 12.22 16.37
CA VAL A 238 -7.42 13.30 16.38
C VAL A 238 -7.68 13.72 17.82
N SER A 239 -7.27 14.94 18.18
CA SER A 239 -7.67 15.58 19.43
C SER A 239 -8.98 16.34 19.23
N ILE A 240 -9.90 16.22 20.17
CA ILE A 240 -11.23 16.84 20.13
C ILE A 240 -11.44 17.74 21.35
N LEU A 241 -12.57 18.44 21.40
CA LEU A 241 -12.99 19.07 22.65
C LEU A 241 -13.31 18.03 23.72
N ASP A 242 -12.82 18.29 24.92
CA ASP A 242 -13.03 17.46 26.10
C ASP A 242 -14.52 17.16 26.32
N SER A 243 -14.84 15.88 26.43
CA SER A 243 -16.22 15.43 26.66
C SER A 243 -16.27 14.36 27.75
N THR A 244 -17.14 14.55 28.75
CA THR A 244 -17.33 13.55 29.81
C THR A 244 -18.06 12.33 29.24
N ILE A 245 -17.42 11.17 29.30
CA ILE A 245 -17.96 9.89 28.80
C ILE A 245 -18.42 8.95 29.93
N LEU A 246 -17.98 9.21 31.15
CA LEU A 246 -18.44 8.51 32.35
C LEU A 246 -18.24 9.41 33.57
N THR A 247 -19.26 9.55 34.40
CA THR A 247 -19.13 10.20 35.70
C THR A 247 -20.11 9.59 36.70
N GLY A 248 -19.74 9.55 37.97
CA GLY A 248 -20.63 9.08 39.02
C GLY A 248 -19.91 8.77 40.32
N ASN A 249 -20.70 8.27 41.28
CA ASN A 249 -20.29 7.85 42.61
C ASN A 249 -20.81 6.43 42.84
N GLY A 250 -20.09 5.59 43.60
CA GLY A 250 -20.59 4.25 43.95
C GLY A 250 -20.61 3.28 42.75
N ALA A 251 -19.46 3.12 42.10
CA ALA A 251 -19.24 2.26 40.93
C ALA A 251 -19.58 0.78 41.18
N PRO A 252 -19.77 -0.02 40.10
CA PRO A 252 -19.85 -1.46 40.23
C PRO A 252 -18.50 -2.03 40.71
N GLY A 253 -18.54 -2.87 41.74
CA GLY A 253 -17.38 -3.65 42.20
C GLY A 253 -16.98 -4.76 41.22
N ALA A 254 -17.85 -5.08 40.25
CA ALA A 254 -17.59 -5.96 39.13
C ALA A 254 -17.37 -5.16 37.84
N LEU A 255 -16.65 -5.75 36.90
CA LEU A 255 -16.31 -5.14 35.62
C LEU A 255 -17.58 -4.90 34.76
N ALA A 256 -17.79 -3.65 34.35
CA ALA A 256 -18.91 -3.22 33.50
C ALA A 256 -18.41 -2.74 32.13
N ALA A 257 -19.19 -2.98 31.08
CA ALA A 257 -18.91 -2.46 29.74
C ALA A 257 -19.37 -0.99 29.62
N LEU A 258 -18.60 -0.19 28.87
CA LEU A 258 -18.93 1.18 28.49
C LEU A 258 -18.73 1.34 26.99
N THR A 259 -19.80 1.68 26.27
CA THR A 259 -19.75 2.03 24.84
C THR A 259 -19.61 3.54 24.70
N ILE A 260 -18.62 3.99 23.94
CA ILE A 260 -18.30 5.41 23.76
C ILE A 260 -18.73 5.83 22.35
N THR A 261 -19.86 6.51 22.22
CA THR A 261 -20.41 6.91 20.91
C THR A 261 -19.81 8.20 20.37
N SER A 262 -19.08 8.96 21.19
CA SER A 262 -18.39 10.21 20.83
C SER A 262 -17.05 10.00 20.10
N ILE A 263 -16.77 8.78 19.65
CA ILE A 263 -15.63 8.41 18.80
C ILE A 263 -16.09 7.61 17.57
N PRO A 264 -15.34 7.63 16.46
CA PRO A 264 -15.71 6.86 15.27
C PRO A 264 -15.46 5.36 15.44
N LEU A 265 -16.10 4.54 14.62
CA LEU A 265 -15.91 3.09 14.59
C LEU A 265 -14.49 2.67 14.19
N ASN A 266 -13.77 3.52 13.44
CA ASN A 266 -12.36 3.32 13.08
C ASN A 266 -11.38 3.43 14.26
N THR A 267 -11.83 3.87 15.43
CA THR A 267 -10.96 4.10 16.59
C THR A 267 -10.24 2.83 17.01
N ASN A 268 -8.91 2.87 17.06
CA ASN A 268 -8.06 1.80 17.57
C ASN A 268 -7.43 2.13 18.93
N ILE A 269 -7.28 3.41 19.29
CA ILE A 269 -6.83 3.89 20.60
C ILE A 269 -7.68 5.09 21.01
N ILE A 270 -8.12 5.10 22.26
CA ILE A 270 -8.82 6.22 22.89
C ILE A 270 -7.83 6.97 23.79
N GLU A 271 -7.83 8.29 23.69
CA GLU A 271 -7.10 9.18 24.59
C GLU A 271 -8.08 9.88 25.53
N MET A 272 -7.87 9.72 26.84
CA MET A 272 -8.76 10.25 27.86
C MET A 272 -8.00 10.64 29.13
N THR A 273 -8.62 11.44 29.99
CA THR A 273 -8.24 11.51 31.41
C THR A 273 -9.17 10.66 32.23
N ALA A 274 -8.61 10.07 33.29
CA ALA A 274 -9.34 9.30 34.28
C ALA A 274 -9.06 9.88 35.65
N THR A 275 -10.13 10.27 36.34
CA THR A 275 -10.08 10.82 37.69
C THR A 275 -10.78 9.88 38.65
N ALA A 276 -10.13 9.59 39.77
CA ALA A 276 -10.70 8.87 40.90
C ALA A 276 -10.58 9.73 42.16
N SER A 277 -11.68 9.91 42.89
CA SER A 277 -11.68 10.68 44.14
C SER A 277 -12.42 9.97 45.26
N LEU A 278 -11.89 10.03 46.47
CA LEU A 278 -12.60 9.59 47.67
C LEU A 278 -13.69 10.61 48.03
N ILE A 279 -14.87 10.11 48.39
CA ILE A 279 -16.02 10.94 48.79
C ILE A 279 -16.29 10.92 50.30
N SER A 280 -15.54 10.13 51.06
CA SER A 280 -15.64 9.98 52.52
C SER A 280 -14.30 9.57 53.12
N VAL A 281 -14.22 9.51 54.46
CA VAL A 281 -13.15 8.80 55.16
C VAL A 281 -13.20 7.33 54.72
N ASP A 282 -12.19 6.90 53.97
CA ASP A 282 -12.14 5.55 53.42
C ASP A 282 -10.68 5.16 53.15
N THR A 283 -10.49 3.89 52.83
CA THR A 283 -9.22 3.29 52.44
C THR A 283 -8.83 3.68 51.00
N THR A 284 -7.78 3.04 50.48
CA THR A 284 -7.31 3.27 49.11
C THR A 284 -8.36 2.86 48.09
N GLY A 285 -8.78 3.81 47.25
CA GLY A 285 -9.69 3.56 46.14
C GLY A 285 -8.95 3.25 44.84
N VAL A 286 -9.47 2.32 44.03
CA VAL A 286 -8.89 1.99 42.73
C VAL A 286 -9.96 2.05 41.65
N PHE A 287 -9.73 2.88 40.64
CA PHE A 287 -10.52 2.94 39.43
C PHE A 287 -9.78 2.25 38.29
N VAL A 288 -10.42 1.26 37.67
CA VAL A 288 -9.80 0.40 36.66
C VAL A 288 -10.48 0.62 35.31
N ILE A 289 -9.69 0.72 34.26
CA ILE A 289 -10.12 0.80 32.87
C ILE A 289 -9.42 -0.30 32.09
N SER A 290 -10.13 -1.00 31.22
CA SER A 290 -9.60 -2.14 30.48
C SER A 290 -10.16 -2.18 29.05
N PRO A 291 -9.35 -2.56 28.05
CA PRO A 291 -9.82 -2.79 26.69
C PRO A 291 -10.62 -4.10 26.56
N SER A 292 -10.52 -5.02 27.54
CA SER A 292 -11.20 -6.31 27.51
C SER A 292 -11.84 -6.68 28.84
N SER A 293 -12.85 -7.55 28.78
CA SER A 293 -13.51 -8.15 29.95
C SER A 293 -12.58 -9.05 30.78
N ALA A 294 -11.45 -9.48 30.20
CA ALA A 294 -10.42 -10.29 30.86
C ALA A 294 -9.32 -9.44 31.54
N LEU A 295 -9.49 -8.11 31.63
CA LEU A 295 -8.53 -7.19 32.26
C LEU A 295 -7.14 -7.11 31.59
N ILE A 296 -7.03 -7.53 30.33
CA ILE A 296 -5.76 -7.53 29.58
C ILE A 296 -5.30 -6.09 29.36
N GLY A 297 -4.11 -5.75 29.85
CA GLY A 297 -3.56 -4.41 29.74
C GLY A 297 -4.31 -3.34 30.55
N SER A 298 -5.06 -3.71 31.59
CA SER A 298 -5.80 -2.75 32.41
C SER A 298 -4.95 -1.56 32.92
N ARG A 299 -5.57 -0.38 32.98
CA ARG A 299 -5.02 0.87 33.52
C ARG A 299 -5.69 1.13 34.84
N ARG A 300 -4.91 1.58 35.83
CA ARG A 300 -5.39 1.79 37.19
C ARG A 300 -5.09 3.22 37.62
N VAL A 301 -6.11 3.92 38.08
CA VAL A 301 -5.97 5.19 38.78
C VAL A 301 -6.25 4.92 40.25
N THR A 302 -5.23 5.09 41.07
CA THR A 302 -5.29 4.82 42.51
C THR A 302 -5.35 6.14 43.25
N VAL A 303 -6.27 6.24 44.20
CA VAL A 303 -6.39 7.36 45.14
C VAL A 303 -6.06 6.84 46.54
N GLY A 304 -5.12 7.50 47.21
CA GLY A 304 -4.67 7.12 48.55
C GLY A 304 -5.76 7.33 49.60
N ALA A 305 -5.67 6.59 50.71
CA ALA A 305 -6.63 6.66 51.81
C ALA A 305 -6.77 8.07 52.42
N SER A 306 -7.95 8.38 52.95
CA SER A 306 -8.26 9.66 53.62
C SER A 306 -8.69 9.38 55.06
N GLY A 307 -7.84 9.72 56.03
CA GLY A 307 -8.09 9.45 57.46
C GLY A 307 -8.88 10.53 58.20
N THR A 308 -9.12 11.70 57.57
CA THR A 308 -9.67 12.89 58.26
C THR A 308 -10.86 13.52 57.53
N GLY A 309 -11.33 12.93 56.42
CA GLY A 309 -12.64 13.25 55.83
C GLY A 309 -12.66 14.36 54.79
N GLY A 310 -11.58 14.53 54.02
CA GLY A 310 -11.53 15.41 52.85
C GLY A 310 -11.53 14.66 51.52
N THR A 311 -11.91 15.35 50.44
CA THR A 311 -11.81 14.85 49.06
C THR A 311 -10.34 14.75 48.65
N VAL A 312 -9.85 13.52 48.49
CA VAL A 312 -8.57 13.23 47.86
C VAL A 312 -8.86 12.81 46.42
N SER A 313 -8.15 13.35 45.44
CA SER A 313 -8.38 13.07 44.03
C SER A 313 -7.06 12.81 43.30
N THR A 314 -7.08 11.84 42.39
CA THR A 314 -5.98 11.55 41.46
C THR A 314 -6.53 11.57 40.04
N THR A 315 -5.86 12.30 39.14
CA THR A 315 -6.15 12.31 37.71
C THR A 315 -4.94 11.81 36.93
N SER A 316 -5.18 10.92 35.97
CA SER A 316 -4.15 10.38 35.07
C SER A 316 -4.59 10.49 33.62
N TYR A 317 -3.63 10.76 32.73
CA TYR A 317 -3.82 10.57 31.29
C TYR A 317 -3.77 9.07 30.95
N VAL A 318 -4.69 8.62 30.11
CA VAL A 318 -4.90 7.21 29.78
C VAL A 318 -5.05 7.04 28.27
N LYS A 319 -4.20 6.20 27.68
CA LYS A 319 -4.43 5.60 26.36
C LYS A 319 -5.00 4.19 26.50
N CYS A 320 -6.15 3.93 25.89
CA CYS A 320 -6.79 2.61 25.91
C CYS A 320 -7.10 2.12 24.49
N PRO A 321 -6.54 0.98 24.03
CA PRO A 321 -6.88 0.42 22.74
C PRO A 321 -8.32 -0.05 22.75
N VAL A 322 -8.90 -0.12 21.55
CA VAL A 322 -10.23 -0.70 21.31
C VAL A 322 -10.05 -1.85 20.34
N PHE A 323 -10.69 -2.97 20.64
CA PHE A 323 -10.66 -4.13 19.77
C PHE A 323 -11.95 -4.22 18.95
N GLY A 324 -11.81 -4.57 17.66
CA GLY A 324 -12.92 -4.99 16.82
C GLY A 324 -13.97 -3.91 16.50
N ASN A 325 -13.57 -2.66 16.27
CA ASN A 325 -14.47 -1.55 15.88
C ASN A 325 -15.69 -1.36 16.81
N THR A 326 -15.59 -1.79 18.08
CA THR A 326 -16.72 -1.85 19.01
C THR A 326 -16.99 -0.53 19.73
N ARG A 327 -15.97 0.35 19.83
CA ARG A 327 -15.97 1.54 20.70
C ARG A 327 -16.25 1.20 22.17
N GLN A 328 -15.96 -0.02 22.58
CA GLN A 328 -16.26 -0.52 23.91
C GLN A 328 -15.00 -0.66 24.74
N ILE A 329 -15.07 -0.15 25.97
CA ILE A 329 -14.10 -0.42 27.04
C ILE A 329 -14.81 -1.03 28.24
N TYR A 330 -14.04 -1.44 29.23
CA TYR A 330 -14.53 -2.03 30.47
C TYR A 330 -13.98 -1.26 31.65
N TRP A 331 -14.78 -1.11 32.71
CA TRP A 331 -14.39 -0.33 33.88
C TRP A 331 -14.99 -0.88 35.16
N GLN A 332 -14.36 -0.56 36.29
CA GLN A 332 -14.87 -0.85 37.63
C GLN A 332 -14.21 0.11 38.62
N ALA A 333 -14.82 0.29 39.79
CA ALA A 333 -14.09 0.82 40.95
C ALA A 333 -14.13 -0.17 42.10
N GLN A 334 -13.04 -0.23 42.86
CA GLN A 334 -12.81 -1.23 43.88
C GLN A 334 -12.25 -0.60 45.15
N LEU A 335 -12.30 -1.37 46.24
CA LEU A 335 -11.63 -1.16 47.53
C LEU A 335 -12.15 -0.01 48.40
N ALA A 336 -12.78 1.02 47.83
CA ALA A 336 -13.34 2.15 48.58
C ALA A 336 -14.55 2.77 47.85
N SER A 337 -15.25 3.67 48.54
CA SER A 337 -16.27 4.55 47.97
C SER A 337 -15.61 5.62 47.10
N VAL A 338 -15.53 5.33 45.81
CA VAL A 338 -14.86 6.18 44.81
C VAL A 338 -15.89 6.90 43.94
N SER A 339 -15.69 8.21 43.76
CA SER A 339 -16.23 8.97 42.64
C SER A 339 -15.27 8.93 41.46
N TYR A 340 -15.81 8.88 40.26
CA TYR A 340 -15.03 8.70 39.04
C TYR A 340 -15.48 9.67 37.95
N ASN A 341 -14.52 10.05 37.11
CA ASN A 341 -14.76 10.85 35.91
C ASN A 341 -13.81 10.39 34.80
N LEU A 342 -14.37 10.06 33.64
CA LEU A 342 -13.64 9.87 32.39
C LEU A 342 -13.99 11.00 31.45
N VAL A 343 -12.96 11.71 30.98
CA VAL A 343 -13.08 12.77 29.98
C VAL A 343 -12.30 12.35 28.75
N LEU A 344 -13.02 12.16 27.64
CA LEU A 344 -12.45 11.88 26.33
C LEU A 344 -11.77 13.14 25.78
N MET A 345 -10.55 12.99 25.27
CA MET A 345 -9.74 14.08 24.70
C MET A 345 -9.42 13.85 23.23
N GLY A 346 -9.47 12.60 22.75
CA GLY A 346 -9.10 12.26 21.39
C GLY A 346 -9.07 10.77 21.12
N TYR A 347 -8.64 10.42 19.91
CA TYR A 347 -8.53 9.03 19.46
C TYR A 347 -7.50 8.88 18.33
N GLU A 348 -7.02 7.66 18.15
CA GLU A 348 -6.26 7.23 16.97
C GLU A 348 -7.12 6.26 16.13
N PHE A 349 -6.92 6.26 14.82
CA PHE A 349 -7.67 5.46 13.85
C PHE A 349 -6.76 4.74 12.86
#